data_AF-A0A1G7CWC9-F1
#
_entry.id   AF-A0A1G7CWC9-F1
#
_cell.length_a   1.000
_cell.length_b   1.000
_cell.length_c   1.000
_cell.angle_alpha   90.00
_cell.angle_beta   90.00
_cell.angle_gamma   90.00
#
_symmetry.space_group_name_H-M   'P 1'
#
loop_
_entity.id
_entity.type
_entity.pdbx_description
1 polymer ?
#
loop_
_entity_poly.entity_id
_entity_poly.type
_entity_poly.pdbx_seq_one_letter_code
_entity_poly.pdbx_strand_id
1 'polypeptide(L)'
;MGEPVEVLLAEFDTWFAALPPAQRGQLSRLFFFLITDQAEDFFIDEAQAQRRFVFWRQQPDFPVRRLARLAHLRAVFDLMLQSTTSLQGFLAALPQSPLPADCLSLEMAQWQRTLSGWRRLCDERLTAGRLQDCLLPQ
;
A
#
# COMPACT_ATOMS: atom_id res chain seq x y z
N MET A 1 2.46 27.06 -6.68
CA MET A 1 3.48 26.23 -7.34
C MET A 1 3.05 24.79 -7.15
N GLY A 2 2.79 24.06 -8.24
CA GLY A 2 2.41 22.65 -8.15
C GLY A 2 3.56 21.84 -7.54
N GLU A 3 3.24 20.91 -6.64
CA GLU A 3 4.24 20.07 -6.01
C GLU A 3 4.70 18.96 -6.98
N PRO A 4 6.00 18.66 -7.07
CA PRO A 4 6.47 17.58 -7.94
C PRO A 4 5.99 16.21 -7.43
N VAL A 5 5.60 15.33 -8.34
CA VAL A 5 5.11 13.97 -8.03
C VAL A 5 6.12 13.16 -7.23
N GLU A 6 7.41 13.47 -7.37
CA GLU A 6 8.52 12.89 -6.61
C GLU A 6 8.36 13.05 -5.10
N VAL A 7 7.80 14.18 -4.64
CA VAL A 7 7.59 14.42 -3.21
C VAL A 7 6.50 13.51 -2.67
N LEU A 8 5.39 13.37 -3.39
CA LEU A 8 4.29 12.49 -2.99
C LEU A 8 4.71 11.01 -3.01
N LEU A 9 5.53 10.61 -3.99
CA LEU A 9 6.14 9.29 -4.03
C LEU A 9 7.07 9.06 -2.83
N ALA A 10 7.89 10.05 -2.45
CA ALA A 10 8.77 9.95 -1.30
C ALA A 10 7.98 9.85 0.02
N GLU A 11 6.84 10.53 0.14
CA GLU A 11 5.94 10.41 1.29
C GLU A 11 5.36 8.99 1.42
N PHE A 12 4.89 8.40 0.31
CA PHE A 12 4.46 7.00 0.29
C PHE A 12 5.61 6.04 0.67
N ASP A 13 6.79 6.25 0.11
CA ASP A 13 7.96 5.41 0.35
C ASP A 13 8.41 5.40 1.79
N THR A 14 8.42 6.58 2.40
CA THR A 14 8.78 6.77 3.80
C THR A 14 7.80 6.02 4.70
N TRP A 15 6.50 6.15 4.43
CA TRP A 15 5.47 5.41 5.15
C TRP A 15 5.63 3.90 4.97
N PHE A 16 5.77 3.42 3.74
CA PHE A 16 5.87 2.00 3.44
C PHE A 16 7.13 1.37 4.04
N ALA A 17 8.27 2.08 4.02
CA ALA A 17 9.51 1.61 4.62
C ALA A 17 9.46 1.50 6.15
N ALA A 18 8.62 2.31 6.81
CA ALA A 18 8.42 2.27 8.26
C ALA A 18 7.55 1.09 8.75
N LEU A 19 6.89 0.38 7.84
CA LEU A 19 6.06 -0.77 8.18
C LEU A 19 6.91 -1.99 8.61
N PRO A 20 6.41 -2.84 9.52
CA PRO A 20 7.03 -4.12 9.84
C PRO A 20 7.32 -4.95 8.57
N PRO A 21 8.47 -5.65 8.48
CA PRO A 21 8.83 -6.46 7.31
C PRO A 21 7.73 -7.42 6.84
N ALA A 22 7.09 -8.13 7.78
CA ALA A 22 5.99 -9.06 7.48
C ALA A 22 4.81 -8.35 6.80
N GLN A 23 4.40 -7.19 7.32
CA GLN A 23 3.28 -6.43 6.75
C GLN A 23 3.61 -5.89 5.35
N ARG A 24 4.86 -5.49 5.10
CA ARG A 24 5.31 -5.08 3.75
C ARG A 24 5.17 -6.23 2.75
N GLY A 25 5.60 -7.44 3.15
CA GLY A 25 5.46 -8.65 2.35
C GLY A 25 4.00 -8.98 2.04
N GLN A 26 3.16 -9.00 3.07
CA GLN A 26 1.72 -9.28 2.97
C GLN A 26 1.00 -8.26 2.08
N LEU A 27 1.23 -6.95 2.28
CA LEU A 27 0.63 -5.90 1.46
C LEU A 27 1.11 -5.97 0.00
N SER A 28 2.38 -6.30 -0.24
CA SER A 28 2.90 -6.47 -1.60
C SER A 28 2.24 -7.65 -2.32
N ARG A 29 2.02 -8.75 -1.60
CA ARG A 29 1.34 -9.93 -2.14
C ARG A 29 -0.13 -9.65 -2.44
N LEU A 30 -0.84 -9.03 -1.49
CA LEU A 30 -2.25 -8.62 -1.70
C LEU A 30 -2.38 -7.62 -2.85
N PHE A 31 -1.44 -6.68 -2.98
CA PHE A 31 -1.42 -5.75 -4.09
C PHE A 31 -1.42 -6.49 -5.42
N PHE A 32 -0.46 -7.40 -5.66
CA PHE A 32 -0.44 -8.18 -6.90
C PHE A 32 -1.65 -9.08 -7.06
N PHE A 33 -2.11 -9.72 -5.98
CA PHE A 33 -3.33 -10.53 -6.00
C PHE A 33 -4.55 -9.74 -6.53
N LEU A 34 -4.68 -8.46 -6.16
CA LEU A 34 -5.81 -7.61 -6.54
C LEU A 34 -5.70 -7.00 -7.93
N ILE A 35 -4.49 -6.84 -8.48
CA ILE A 35 -4.26 -6.13 -9.74
C ILE A 35 -3.86 -7.03 -10.90
N THR A 36 -3.55 -8.30 -10.64
CA THR A 36 -3.03 -9.22 -11.64
C THR A 36 -4.13 -9.94 -12.39
N ASP A 37 -3.89 -10.15 -13.68
CA ASP A 37 -4.66 -11.09 -14.51
C ASP A 37 -3.92 -12.43 -14.66
N GLN A 38 -2.72 -12.58 -14.07
CA GLN A 38 -1.88 -13.76 -14.22
C GLN A 38 -2.06 -14.73 -13.06
N ALA A 39 -2.32 -15.99 -13.40
CA ALA A 39 -2.53 -17.04 -12.40
C ALA A 39 -1.30 -17.31 -11.52
N GLU A 40 -0.10 -17.05 -12.03
CA GLU A 40 1.18 -17.24 -11.32
C GLU A 40 1.28 -16.32 -10.10
N ASP A 41 0.69 -15.13 -10.17
CA ASP A 41 0.73 -14.13 -9.10
C ASP A 41 -0.15 -14.54 -7.90
N PHE A 42 -1.03 -15.54 -8.02
CA PHE A 42 -1.75 -16.11 -6.89
C PHE A 42 -0.84 -16.91 -5.94
N PHE A 43 0.27 -17.43 -6.46
CA PHE A 43 1.19 -18.31 -5.73
C PHE A 43 2.49 -17.62 -5.32
N ILE A 44 2.63 -16.32 -5.61
CA ILE A 44 3.82 -15.57 -5.26
C ILE A 44 4.03 -15.52 -3.75
N ASP A 45 5.25 -15.83 -3.30
CA ASP A 45 5.62 -15.69 -1.89
C ASP A 45 5.82 -14.21 -1.52
N GLU A 46 5.80 -13.90 -0.23
CA GLU A 46 5.90 -12.52 0.26
C GLU A 46 7.21 -11.82 -0.12
N ALA A 47 8.34 -12.55 -0.16
CA ALA A 47 9.64 -11.98 -0.47
C ALA A 47 9.81 -11.67 -1.96
N GLN A 48 9.25 -12.52 -2.82
CA GLN A 48 9.15 -12.28 -4.26
C GLN A 48 8.19 -11.13 -4.54
N ALA A 49 7.02 -11.13 -3.90
CA ALA A 49 6.03 -10.05 -4.04
C ALA A 49 6.63 -8.71 -3.63
N GLN A 50 7.32 -8.64 -2.49
CA GLN A 50 7.94 -7.39 -2.04
C GLN A 50 9.02 -6.89 -2.99
N ARG A 51 9.90 -7.76 -3.49
CA ARG A 51 10.92 -7.38 -4.47
C ARG A 51 10.29 -6.85 -5.76
N ARG A 52 9.27 -7.54 -6.27
CA ARG A 52 8.53 -7.12 -7.47
C ARG A 52 7.78 -5.81 -7.24
N PHE A 53 7.20 -5.62 -6.06
CA PHE A 53 6.48 -4.40 -5.70
C PHE A 53 7.41 -3.18 -5.69
N VAL A 54 8.57 -3.30 -5.05
CA VAL A 54 9.60 -2.24 -5.03
C VAL A 54 10.03 -1.92 -6.46
N PHE A 55 10.32 -2.93 -7.28
CA PHE A 55 10.71 -2.73 -8.67
C PHE A 55 9.61 -2.01 -9.48
N TRP A 56 8.37 -2.53 -9.45
CA TRP A 56 7.22 -1.96 -10.15
C TRP A 56 6.98 -0.50 -9.75
N ARG A 57 7.09 -0.19 -8.46
CA ARG A 57 6.87 1.15 -7.93
C ARG A 57 7.96 2.13 -8.38
N GLN A 58 9.23 1.71 -8.33
CA GLN A 58 10.40 2.56 -8.61
C GLN A 58 10.74 2.69 -10.10
N GLN A 59 10.02 1.99 -11.00
CA GLN A 59 10.29 2.07 -12.44
C GLN A 59 10.31 3.54 -12.92
N PRO A 60 11.43 4.01 -13.50
CA PRO A 60 11.53 5.36 -14.04
C PRO A 60 10.46 5.58 -15.10
N ASP A 61 9.73 6.69 -15.00
CA ASP A 61 8.68 6.99 -15.96
C ASP A 61 8.45 8.50 -16.17
N PHE A 62 7.61 8.89 -17.14
CA PHE A 62 7.16 10.28 -17.28
C PHE A 62 6.30 10.70 -16.07
N PRO A 63 6.33 11.98 -15.65
CA PRO A 63 5.63 12.46 -14.45
C PRO A 63 4.16 12.06 -14.37
N VAL A 64 3.42 12.16 -15.49
CA VAL A 64 2.01 11.77 -15.56
C VAL A 64 1.79 10.28 -15.27
N ARG A 65 2.67 9.41 -15.79
CA ARG A 65 2.57 7.95 -15.54
C ARG A 65 2.99 7.59 -14.12
N ARG A 66 3.96 8.31 -13.54
CA ARG A 66 4.30 8.21 -12.11
C ARG A 66 3.13 8.59 -11.22
N LEU A 67 2.43 9.68 -11.56
CA LEU A 67 1.26 10.12 -10.82
C LEU A 67 0.10 9.13 -10.95
N ALA A 68 -0.16 8.61 -12.16
CA ALA A 68 -1.16 7.57 -12.36
C ALA A 68 -0.84 6.30 -11.54
N ARG A 69 0.44 5.93 -11.46
CA ARG A 69 0.90 4.81 -10.62
C ARG A 69 0.65 5.06 -9.14
N LEU A 70 0.92 6.27 -8.66
CA LEU A 70 0.65 6.66 -7.27
C LEU A 70 -0.87 6.68 -6.97
N ALA A 71 -1.69 7.18 -7.89
CA ALA A 71 -3.14 7.16 -7.75
C ALA A 71 -3.68 5.72 -7.72
N HIS A 72 -3.14 4.84 -8.58
CA HIS A 72 -3.47 3.42 -8.58
C HIS A 72 -3.07 2.74 -7.28
N LEU A 73 -1.83 2.98 -6.80
CA LEU A 73 -1.37 2.52 -5.49
C LEU A 73 -2.32 2.93 -4.38
N ARG A 74 -2.68 4.22 -4.34
CA ARG A 74 -3.60 4.75 -3.34
C ARG A 74 -4.95 4.03 -3.38
N ALA A 75 -5.54 3.87 -4.56
CA ALA A 75 -6.83 3.19 -4.70
C ALA A 75 -6.78 1.74 -4.23
N VAL A 76 -5.74 0.99 -4.60
CA VAL A 76 -5.59 -0.42 -4.19
C VAL A 76 -5.33 -0.53 -2.69
N PHE A 77 -4.50 0.34 -2.11
CA PHE A 77 -4.25 0.36 -0.67
C PHE A 77 -5.48 0.79 0.13
N ASP A 78 -6.27 1.75 -0.37
CA ASP A 78 -7.56 2.10 0.20
C ASP A 78 -8.51 0.89 0.17
N LEU A 79 -8.57 0.16 -0.94
CA LEU A 79 -9.34 -1.08 -1.00
C LEU A 79 -8.85 -2.12 0.02
N MET A 80 -7.55 -2.37 0.10
CA MET A 80 -6.99 -3.35 1.05
C MET A 80 -7.24 -2.95 2.51
N LEU A 81 -7.04 -1.69 2.85
CA LEU A 81 -6.97 -1.23 4.24
C LEU A 81 -8.28 -0.61 4.75
N GLN A 82 -9.23 -0.28 3.86
CA GLN A 82 -10.52 0.31 4.23
C GLN A 82 -11.74 -0.58 3.93
N SER A 83 -11.62 -1.66 3.16
CA SER A 83 -12.77 -2.50 2.76
C SER A 83 -13.43 -3.31 3.88
N THR A 84 -12.74 -3.47 5.01
CA THR A 84 -13.23 -4.28 6.14
C THR A 84 -13.67 -3.39 7.30
N THR A 85 -14.94 -3.52 7.69
CA THR A 85 -15.58 -2.78 8.78
C THR A 85 -14.89 -2.99 10.14
N SER A 86 -14.09 -4.04 10.29
CA SER A 86 -13.23 -4.28 11.45
C SER A 86 -11.86 -4.83 11.03
N LEU A 87 -10.81 -4.48 11.78
CA LEU A 87 -9.46 -5.01 11.59
C LEU A 87 -9.42 -6.54 11.76
N GLN A 88 -10.28 -7.10 12.61
CA GLN A 88 -10.44 -8.56 12.72
C GLN A 88 -10.96 -9.18 11.42
N GLY A 89 -11.91 -8.54 10.74
CA GLY A 89 -12.40 -9.01 9.44
C GLY A 89 -11.31 -8.99 8.36
N PHE A 90 -10.45 -7.96 8.37
CA PHE A 90 -9.27 -7.90 7.49
C PHE A 90 -8.32 -9.06 7.73
N LEU A 91 -7.89 -9.26 8.99
CA LEU A 91 -6.92 -10.30 9.33
C LEU A 91 -7.45 -11.70 9.07
N ALA A 92 -8.75 -11.93 9.31
CA ALA A 92 -9.41 -13.19 9.02
C ALA A 92 -9.51 -13.48 7.50
N ALA A 93 -9.53 -12.45 6.65
CA ALA A 93 -9.55 -12.60 5.20
C ALA A 93 -8.17 -12.87 4.59
N LEU A 94 -7.08 -12.77 5.37
CA LEU A 94 -5.73 -13.02 4.86
C LEU A 94 -5.49 -14.52 4.63
N PRO A 95 -4.92 -14.92 3.47
CA PRO A 95 -4.79 -16.31 3.06
C PRO A 95 -3.83 -17.17 3.91
N GLN A 96 -3.16 -16.60 4.91
CA GLN A 96 -2.23 -17.30 5.80
C GLN A 96 -2.30 -16.80 7.25
N SER A 97 -3.49 -16.65 7.82
CA SER A 97 -3.59 -16.32 9.25
C SER A 97 -3.82 -17.57 10.11
N PRO A 98 -2.78 -18.32 10.54
CA PRO A 98 -2.90 -19.25 11.63
C PRO A 98 -2.70 -18.45 12.92
N LEU A 99 -3.68 -17.64 13.33
CA LEU A 99 -3.56 -16.90 14.58
C LEU A 99 -4.00 -17.79 15.76
N PRO A 100 -3.08 -18.28 16.61
CA PRO A 100 -3.46 -18.80 17.92
C PRO A 100 -4.05 -17.65 18.75
N ALA A 101 -5.10 -17.95 19.51
CA ALA A 101 -5.94 -16.98 20.22
C ALA A 101 -5.17 -16.03 21.17
N ASP A 102 -3.96 -16.39 21.61
CA ASP A 102 -3.17 -15.62 22.58
C ASP A 102 -2.12 -14.68 21.95
N CYS A 103 -1.75 -14.84 20.67
CA CYS A 103 -0.78 -13.96 19.99
C CYS A 103 -1.41 -12.69 19.36
N LEU A 104 -2.73 -12.57 19.43
CA LEU A 104 -3.51 -11.53 18.74
C LEU A 104 -3.13 -10.10 19.15
N SER A 105 -2.60 -9.85 20.35
CA SER A 105 -2.47 -8.47 20.86
C SER A 105 -1.42 -7.61 20.12
N LEU A 106 -0.20 -8.15 19.92
CA LEU A 106 0.91 -7.36 19.33
C LEU A 106 0.74 -7.16 17.82
N GLU A 107 0.39 -8.22 17.10
CA GLU A 107 0.18 -8.15 15.66
C GLU A 107 -1.01 -7.26 15.30
N MET A 108 -2.12 -7.37 16.05
CA MET A 108 -3.27 -6.48 15.90
C MET A 108 -2.89 -5.01 16.15
N ALA A 109 -2.09 -4.74 17.19
CA ALA A 109 -1.63 -3.37 17.45
C ALA A 109 -0.74 -2.83 16.32
N GLN A 110 0.13 -3.67 15.74
CA GLN A 110 0.94 -3.28 14.58
C GLN A 110 0.07 -2.98 13.37
N TRP A 111 -0.93 -3.80 13.07
CA TRP A 111 -1.85 -3.55 11.97
C TRP A 111 -2.71 -2.31 12.19
N GLN A 112 -3.17 -2.06 13.42
CA GLN A 112 -3.91 -0.85 13.75
C GLN A 112 -3.05 0.40 13.53
N ARG A 113 -1.74 0.35 13.86
CA ARG A 113 -0.80 1.42 13.53
C ARG A 113 -0.65 1.60 12.02
N THR A 114 -0.57 0.52 11.26
CA THR A 114 -0.48 0.56 9.79
C THR A 114 -1.73 1.19 9.16
N LEU A 115 -2.93 0.79 9.61
CA LEU A 115 -4.19 1.39 9.20
C LEU A 115 -4.25 2.89 9.53
N SER A 116 -3.87 3.25 10.75
CA SER A 116 -3.90 4.65 11.20
C SER A 116 -2.88 5.50 10.45
N GLY A 117 -1.68 4.94 10.20
CA GLY A 117 -0.64 5.57 9.40
C GLY A 117 -1.06 5.76 7.95
N TRP A 118 -1.72 4.78 7.35
CA TRP A 118 -2.26 4.89 6.00
C TRP A 118 -3.32 5.99 5.88
N ARG A 119 -4.29 6.01 6.80
CA ARG A 119 -5.33 7.06 6.85
C ARG A 119 -4.71 8.44 6.97
N ARG A 120 -3.79 8.60 7.93
CA ARG A 120 -3.06 9.86 8.12
C ARG A 120 -2.29 10.28 6.87
N LEU A 121 -1.61 9.35 6.21
CA LEU A 121 -0.91 9.61 4.95
C LEU A 121 -1.90 10.08 3.87
N CYS A 122 -3.07 9.45 3.73
CA CYS A 122 -4.06 9.85 2.74
C CYS A 122 -4.71 11.21 3.04
N ASP A 123 -5.02 11.48 4.30
CA ASP A 123 -5.72 12.69 4.74
C ASP A 123 -4.82 13.92 4.77
N GLU A 124 -3.54 13.75 5.11
CA GLU A 124 -2.59 14.86 5.21
C GLU A 124 -1.77 15.01 3.92
N ARG A 125 -1.37 13.89 3.31
CA ARG A 125 -0.27 13.88 2.35
C ARG A 125 -0.68 13.50 0.92
N LEU A 126 -1.37 12.39 0.74
CA LEU A 126 -1.78 11.89 -0.57
C LEU A 126 -3.21 12.33 -0.92
N THR A 127 -3.59 13.56 -0.59
CA THR A 127 -4.96 14.06 -0.80
C THR A 127 -5.30 14.16 -2.29
N ALA A 128 -6.60 14.10 -2.62
CA ALA A 128 -7.05 14.26 -4.00
C ALA A 128 -6.63 15.61 -4.60
N GLY A 129 -6.66 16.68 -3.78
CA GLY A 129 -6.19 18.01 -4.17
C GLY A 129 -4.70 18.03 -4.53
N ARG A 130 -3.83 17.47 -3.67
CA ARG A 130 -2.37 17.43 -3.96
C ARG A 130 -2.05 16.60 -5.20
N LEU A 131 -2.75 15.48 -5.41
CA LEU A 131 -2.59 14.68 -6.63
C LEU A 131 -3.05 15.46 -7.88
N GLN A 132 -4.12 16.24 -7.78
CA GLN A 132 -4.61 17.08 -8.89
C GLN A 132 -3.67 18.25 -9.19
N ASP A 133 -3.07 18.86 -8.17
CA ASP A 133 -2.13 19.97 -8.32
C ASP A 133 -0.87 19.56 -9.11
N CYS A 134 -0.48 18.28 -9.07
CA CYS A 134 0.60 17.73 -9.90
C CYS A 134 0.28 17.69 -11.41
N LEU A 135 -1.00 17.76 -11.80
CA LEU A 135 -1.44 17.76 -13.20
C LEU A 135 -1.54 19.17 -13.79
N LEU A 136 -1.56 20.20 -12.95
CA LEU A 136 -1.65 21.58 -13.41
C LEU A 136 -0.29 22.03 -13.97
N PRO A 137 -0.27 22.73 -15.12
CA PRO A 137 0.96 23.28 -15.66
C PRO A 137 1.58 24.25 -14.65
N GLN A 138 2.89 24.10 -14.41
CA GLN A 138 3.68 24.99 -13.56
C GLN A 138 4.00 26.31 -14.25
#